data_AF-A0A920SWH5-F1
#
_entry.id   AF-A0A920SWH5-F1
#
_cell.length_a   1.000
_cell.length_b   1.000
_cell.length_c   1.000
_cell.angle_alpha   90.00
_cell.angle_beta   90.00
_cell.angle_gamma   90.00
#
_symmetry.space_group_name_H-M   'P 1'
#
loop_
_entity.id
_entity.type
_entity.pdbx_description
1 polymer ?
#
loop_
_entity_poly.entity_id
_entity_poly.type
_entity_poly.pdbx_seq_one_letter_code
_entity_poly.pdbx_strand_id
1 'polypeptide(L)'
;MTGLQIIAATAGVFGVYLLLFRYWPLPAKNGKGIRGKTLPAAARNRSFTVGTYNIHRSRGIDGKRNLQRIGEVIAGCDMVGLQEVEGVHPARVSKPGRSTC
;
A
#
# COMPACT_ATOMS: atom_id res chain seq x y z
N MET A 1 39.95 26.89 -13.54
CA MET A 1 39.63 25.45 -13.60
C MET A 1 39.44 25.08 -15.07
N THR A 2 40.17 24.08 -15.58
CA THR A 2 40.08 23.69 -17.00
C THR A 2 38.86 22.78 -17.22
N GLY A 3 38.28 22.78 -18.43
CA GLY A 3 37.06 22.01 -18.73
C GLY A 3 37.19 20.50 -18.44
N LEU A 4 38.41 19.95 -18.51
CA LEU A 4 38.70 18.56 -18.17
C LEU A 4 38.41 18.23 -16.69
N GLN A 5 38.67 19.17 -15.78
CA GLN A 5 38.40 19.00 -14.35
C GLN A 5 36.90 18.92 -14.05
N ILE A 6 36.08 19.65 -14.81
CA ILE A 6 34.62 19.66 -14.66
C ILE A 6 34.02 18.34 -15.13
N ILE A 7 34.54 17.79 -16.24
CA ILE A 7 34.09 16.50 -16.79
C ILE A 7 34.45 15.35 -15.84
N ALA A 8 35.69 15.34 -15.31
CA ALA A 8 36.12 14.32 -14.36
C ALA A 8 35.28 14.35 -13.06
N ALA A 9 34.98 15.56 -12.55
CA ALA A 9 34.17 15.72 -11.35
C ALA A 9 32.72 15.24 -11.56
N THR A 10 32.10 15.59 -12.70
CA THR A 10 30.73 15.17 -13.02
C THR A 10 30.63 13.66 -13.24
N ALA A 11 31.58 13.04 -13.93
CA ALA A 11 31.65 11.58 -14.09
C ALA A 11 31.80 10.86 -12.74
N GLY A 12 32.62 11.39 -11.83
CA GLY A 12 32.80 10.85 -10.49
C GLY A 12 31.52 10.90 -9.65
N VAL A 13 30.82 12.04 -9.64
CA VAL A 13 29.53 12.18 -8.94
C VAL A 13 28.47 11.23 -9.51
N PHE A 14 28.41 11.11 -10.85
CA PHE A 14 27.45 10.21 -11.50
C PHE A 14 27.77 8.73 -11.19
N GLY A 15 29.05 8.35 -11.17
CA GLY A 15 29.49 7.02 -10.76
C GLY A 15 29.10 6.68 -9.32
N VAL A 16 29.30 7.61 -8.38
CA VAL A 16 28.88 7.46 -6.98
C VAL A 16 27.36 7.35 -6.85
N TYR A 17 26.62 8.20 -7.57
CA TYR A 17 25.16 8.13 -7.63
C TYR A 17 24.67 6.76 -8.12
N LEU A 18 25.21 6.26 -9.22
CA LEU A 18 24.84 4.95 -9.75
C LEU A 18 25.20 3.82 -8.78
N LEU A 19 26.33 3.88 -8.08
CA LEU A 19 26.71 2.88 -7.08
C LEU A 19 25.78 2.87 -5.87
N LEU A 20 25.33 4.04 -5.40
CA LEU A 20 24.37 4.14 -4.30
C LEU A 20 22.97 3.63 -4.70
N PHE A 21 22.56 3.82 -5.95
CA PHE A 21 21.26 3.35 -6.46
C PHE A 21 21.27 1.90 -6.98
N ARG A 22 22.45 1.31 -7.27
CA ARG A 22 22.59 -0.10 -7.69
C ARG A 22 22.19 -1.11 -6.59
N TYR A 23 22.09 -0.67 -5.34
CA TYR A 23 21.62 -1.46 -4.19
C TYR A 23 20.09 -1.45 -4.01
N TRP A 24 19.36 -0.94 -5.01
CA TRP A 24 17.91 -0.95 -5.08
C TRP A 24 17.49 -1.85 -6.26
N PRO A 25 16.75 -2.96 -6.06
CA PRO A 25 15.67 -3.14 -5.10
C PRO A 25 16.08 -3.88 -3.83
N LEU A 26 15.41 -3.55 -2.71
CA LEU A 26 15.53 -4.31 -1.47
C LEU A 26 15.31 -5.80 -1.77
N PRO A 27 16.23 -6.71 -1.36
CA PRO A 27 16.04 -8.13 -1.58
C PRO A 27 14.73 -8.56 -0.93
N ALA A 28 14.02 -9.48 -1.59
CA ALA A 28 12.79 -10.06 -1.04
C ALA A 28 13.09 -10.61 0.36
N LYS A 29 12.53 -9.97 1.39
CA LYS A 29 12.61 -10.51 2.75
C LYS A 29 11.68 -11.71 2.82
N ASN A 30 12.24 -12.89 2.98
CA ASN A 30 11.47 -14.07 3.35
C ASN A 30 10.75 -13.76 4.67
N GLY A 31 9.42 -13.72 4.63
CA GLY A 31 8.61 -13.59 5.82
C GLY A 31 8.88 -14.76 6.77
N LYS A 32 8.81 -14.53 8.08
CA LYS A 32 8.74 -15.65 9.03
C LYS A 32 7.44 -16.40 8.73
N GLY A 33 7.53 -17.71 8.50
CA GLY A 33 6.35 -18.54 8.26
C GLY A 33 5.29 -18.30 9.34
N ILE A 34 4.02 -18.30 8.95
CA ILE A 34 2.91 -18.12 9.88
C ILE A 34 2.93 -19.29 10.87
N ARG A 35 3.43 -19.05 12.08
CA ARG A 35 3.41 -20.04 13.17
C ARG A 35 2.00 -20.08 13.75
N GLY A 36 1.18 -20.97 13.21
CA GLY A 36 -0.12 -21.34 13.74
C GLY A 36 -0.28 -22.85 13.74
N LYS A 37 -1.19 -23.37 14.56
CA LYS A 37 -1.62 -24.77 14.44
C LYS A 37 -2.39 -24.88 13.13
N THR A 38 -1.79 -25.49 12.10
CA THR A 38 -2.51 -25.90 10.90
C THR A 38 -3.47 -27.00 11.33
N LEU A 39 -4.72 -26.64 11.61
CA LEU A 39 -5.76 -27.64 11.78
C LEU A 39 -5.83 -28.44 10.48
N PRO A 40 -5.88 -29.78 10.53
CA PRO A 40 -6.04 -30.58 9.32
C PRO A 40 -7.27 -30.04 8.59
N ALA A 41 -7.07 -29.62 7.34
CA ALA A 41 -8.14 -29.10 6.52
C ALA A 41 -9.16 -30.22 6.38
N ALA A 42 -10.23 -30.19 7.18
CA ALA A 42 -11.38 -31.03 6.97
C ALA A 42 -11.87 -30.68 5.57
N ALA A 43 -11.62 -31.58 4.62
CA ALA A 43 -11.86 -31.39 3.20
C ALA A 43 -13.37 -31.22 2.97
N ARG A 44 -13.84 -30.00 3.13
CA ARG A 44 -15.10 -29.54 2.60
C ARG A 44 -14.70 -28.56 1.51
N ASN A 45 -15.00 -28.90 0.26
CA ASN A 45 -14.89 -28.02 -0.90
C ASN A 45 -15.75 -26.76 -0.68
N ARG A 46 -15.29 -25.85 0.17
CA ARG A 46 -15.82 -24.51 0.29
C ARG A 46 -14.86 -23.64 -0.50
N SER A 47 -15.34 -23.11 -1.62
CA SER A 47 -14.64 -22.02 -2.31
C SER A 47 -14.41 -20.90 -1.31
N PHE A 48 -13.19 -20.37 -1.28
CA PHE A 48 -12.81 -19.27 -0.39
C PHE A 48 -12.35 -18.10 -1.24
N THR A 49 -13.06 -16.98 -1.15
CA THR A 49 -12.85 -15.81 -2.00
C THR A 49 -12.02 -14.76 -1.27
N VAL A 50 -10.88 -14.40 -1.86
CA VAL A 50 -10.00 -13.35 -1.36
C VAL A 50 -9.90 -12.23 -2.38
N GLY A 51 -10.27 -11.03 -1.96
CA GLY A 51 -10.19 -9.80 -2.78
C GLY A 51 -9.14 -8.83 -2.26
N THR A 52 -8.64 -7.97 -3.15
CA THR A 52 -7.93 -6.75 -2.78
C THR A 52 -8.58 -5.56 -3.46
N TYR A 53 -8.79 -4.48 -2.72
CA TYR A 53 -9.45 -3.29 -3.26
C TYR A 53 -8.86 -2.01 -2.67
N ASN A 54 -8.39 -1.14 -3.54
CA ASN A 54 -7.95 0.20 -3.16
C ASN A 54 -9.17 1.13 -3.14
N ILE A 55 -9.54 1.62 -1.95
CA ILE A 55 -10.80 2.34 -1.77
C ILE A 55 -10.68 3.82 -2.14
N HIS A 56 -9.48 4.30 -2.47
CA HIS A 56 -9.20 5.70 -2.75
C HIS A 56 -9.78 6.67 -1.71
N ARG A 57 -9.59 6.35 -0.41
CA ARG A 57 -10.18 7.07 0.74
C ARG A 57 -11.71 7.17 0.70
N SER A 58 -12.33 6.18 0.05
CA SER A 58 -13.76 6.06 -0.23
C SER A 58 -14.31 7.16 -1.13
N ARG A 59 -13.47 7.81 -1.95
CA ARG A 59 -13.87 8.92 -2.82
C ARG A 59 -14.17 8.40 -4.23
N GLY A 60 -15.40 8.59 -4.68
CA GLY A 60 -15.81 8.25 -6.04
C GLY A 60 -15.34 9.25 -7.09
N ILE A 61 -15.60 8.93 -8.37
CA ILE A 61 -15.41 9.84 -9.51
C ILE A 61 -16.27 11.12 -9.40
N ASP A 62 -17.35 11.03 -8.63
CA ASP A 62 -18.22 12.16 -8.26
C ASP A 62 -17.61 13.05 -7.17
N GLY A 63 -16.41 12.70 -6.68
CA GLY A 63 -15.70 13.40 -5.63
C GLY A 63 -16.30 13.23 -4.23
N LYS A 64 -17.37 12.43 -4.07
CA LYS A 64 -18.04 12.22 -2.79
C LYS A 64 -17.41 11.06 -2.04
N ARG A 65 -17.28 11.22 -0.71
CA ARG A 65 -16.84 10.14 0.18
C ARG A 65 -18.04 9.26 0.56
N ASN A 66 -17.99 7.98 0.22
CA ASN A 66 -19.06 7.03 0.55
C ASN A 66 -18.47 5.63 0.78
N LEU A 67 -18.38 5.23 2.05
CA LEU A 67 -17.90 3.89 2.45
C LEU A 67 -18.90 2.79 2.13
N GLN A 68 -20.19 3.09 2.12
CA GLN A 68 -21.23 2.09 1.89
C GLN A 68 -21.15 1.51 0.46
N ARG A 69 -20.90 2.37 -0.54
CA ARG A 69 -20.65 1.94 -1.92
C ARG A 69 -19.49 0.95 -2.03
N ILE A 70 -18.43 1.17 -1.25
CA ILE A 70 -17.27 0.27 -1.21
C ILE A 70 -17.67 -1.07 -0.58
N GLY A 71 -18.42 -1.03 0.52
CA GLY A 71 -18.96 -2.22 1.20
C GLY A 71 -19.81 -3.08 0.28
N GLU A 72 -20.69 -2.46 -0.51
CA GLU A 72 -21.54 -3.14 -1.51
C GLU A 72 -20.71 -3.87 -2.57
N VAL A 73 -19.63 -3.26 -3.06
CA VAL A 73 -18.73 -3.87 -4.07
C VAL A 73 -18.00 -5.09 -3.53
N ILE A 74 -17.62 -5.08 -2.25
CA ILE A 74 -16.77 -6.13 -1.66
C ILE A 74 -17.54 -7.17 -0.84
N ALA A 75 -18.87 -7.02 -0.71
CA ALA A 75 -19.72 -7.84 0.15
C ALA A 75 -19.69 -9.34 -0.15
N GLY A 76 -19.34 -9.73 -1.38
CA GLY A 76 -19.28 -11.13 -1.81
C GLY A 76 -17.96 -11.84 -1.50
N CYS A 77 -16.97 -11.16 -0.93
CA CYS A 77 -15.68 -11.76 -0.60
C CYS A 77 -15.65 -12.24 0.86
N ASP A 78 -15.06 -13.42 1.11
CA ASP A 78 -14.86 -13.93 2.47
C ASP A 78 -13.78 -13.14 3.22
N MET A 79 -12.74 -12.69 2.49
CA MET A 79 -11.70 -11.81 3.00
C MET A 79 -11.34 -10.74 1.97
N VAL A 80 -11.09 -9.53 2.46
CA VAL A 80 -10.72 -8.38 1.60
C VAL A 80 -9.57 -7.60 2.23
N GLY A 81 -8.49 -7.42 1.47
CA GLY A 81 -7.44 -6.46 1.79
C GLY A 81 -7.79 -5.07 1.24
N LEU A 82 -7.81 -4.04 2.09
CA LEU A 82 -8.09 -2.67 1.69
C LEU A 82 -6.81 -1.81 1.64
N GLN A 83 -6.70 -0.94 0.63
CA GLN A 83 -5.65 0.08 0.52
C GLN A 83 -6.22 1.49 0.54
N GLU A 84 -5.40 2.48 0.91
CA GLU A 84 -5.79 3.89 1.05
C GLU A 84 -6.93 4.11 2.06
N VAL A 85 -6.96 3.30 3.13
CA VAL A 85 -7.90 3.48 4.24
C VAL A 85 -7.48 4.70 5.06
N GLU A 86 -8.38 5.67 5.20
CA GLU A 86 -8.17 6.80 6.12
C GLU A 86 -8.75 6.47 7.51
N GLY A 87 -7.88 6.50 8.52
CA GLY A 87 -8.28 6.48 9.92
C GLY A 87 -8.83 7.83 10.41
N VAL A 88 -9.32 7.84 11.65
CA VAL A 88 -9.75 9.07 12.32
C VAL A 88 -8.52 9.90 12.67
N HIS A 89 -8.34 11.05 12.03
CA HIS A 89 -7.29 12.00 12.41
C HIS A 89 -7.78 12.90 13.56
N PRO A 90 -7.07 13.01 14.69
CA PRO A 90 -7.48 13.85 15.83
C PRO A 90 -7.75 15.31 15.43
N ALA A 91 -6.96 15.86 14.51
CA ALA A 91 -7.12 17.23 14.00
C ALA A 91 -8.36 17.44 13.10
N ARG A 92 -9.05 16.38 12.66
CA ARG A 92 -10.30 16.47 11.88
C ARG A 92 -11.56 16.32 12.75
N VAL A 93 -11.42 15.90 14.01
CA VAL A 93 -12.53 15.76 14.97
C VAL A 93 -12.95 17.10 15.57
N SER A 94 -12.08 18.11 15.55
CA SER A 94 -12.31 19.41 16.20
C SER A 94 -13.13 20.43 15.39
N LYS A 95 -13.55 20.12 14.15
CA LYS A 95 -14.42 21.03 13.39
C LYS A 95 -15.89 20.62 13.56
N PRO A 96 -16.72 21.43 14.24
CA PRO A 96 -18.14 21.14 14.36
C PRO A 96 -18.76 21.14 12.95
N GLY A 97 -19.45 20.06 12.59
CA GLY A 97 -20.14 19.90 11.30
C GLY A 97 -19.42 19.02 10.25
N ARG A 98 -18.23 18.48 10.54
CA ARG A 98 -17.59 17.50 9.64
C ARG A 98 -17.84 16.10 10.18
N SER A 99 -18.81 15.38 9.59
CA SER A 99 -18.98 13.97 9.93
C SER A 99 -17.68 13.23 9.62
N THR A 100 -17.07 12.70 10.67
CA THR A 100 -16.20 11.55 10.53
C THR A 100 -17.12 10.33 10.47
N CYS A 101 -16.69 9.35 9.69
CA CYS A 101 -17.48 8.18 9.33
C CYS A 101 -18.08 7.45 10.53
#